data_AF-A0A2P6S4F2-F1
#
_entry.id   AF-A0A2P6S4F2-F1
#
_cell.length_a   1.000
_cell.length_b   1.000
_cell.length_c   1.000
_cell.angle_alpha   90.00
_cell.angle_beta   90.00
_cell.angle_gamma   90.00
#
_symmetry.space_group_name_H-M   'P 1'
#
loop_
_entity.id
_entity.type
_entity.pdbx_description
1 polymer ?
#
loop_
_entity_poly.entity_id
_entity_poly.type
_entity_poly.pdbx_seq_one_letter_code
_entity_poly.pdbx_strand_id
1 'polypeptide(L)'
;MMKTNVDQTHIIQLGLSLSGPFGNLPVYDGAYCCWDVSIDVLKRQGIDFSENKCTGICSADFAEELERYGLVELLPCLTWATFQSAYDFGYLTKMFTGNKELPEDIKELMGNVKTYFGPNVYDIKYMMKFCDGLFGGLNSVADTLGVDRVAGSSH
;
A
#
# COMPACT_ATOMS: atom_id res chain seq x y z
N MET A 1 15.41 13.22 -2.81
CA MET A 1 14.70 12.82 -4.04
C MET A 1 13.29 12.32 -3.73
N MET A 2 13.10 11.35 -2.83
CA MET A 2 11.75 10.86 -2.48
C MET A 2 10.83 11.97 -1.94
N LYS A 3 11.25 12.71 -0.89
CA LYS A 3 10.47 13.82 -0.30
C LYS A 3 9.96 14.80 -1.36
N THR A 4 10.88 15.41 -2.11
CA THR A 4 10.56 16.37 -3.17
C THR A 4 9.52 15.85 -4.15
N ASN A 5 9.67 14.60 -4.60
CA ASN A 5 8.72 14.00 -5.53
C ASN A 5 7.33 13.81 -4.88
N VAL A 6 7.28 13.26 -3.67
CA VAL A 6 6.01 13.03 -2.96
C VAL A 6 5.29 14.33 -2.64
N ASP A 7 6.01 15.36 -2.22
CA ASP A 7 5.42 16.67 -1.92
C ASP A 7 4.83 17.32 -3.17
N GLN A 8 5.51 17.22 -4.31
CA GLN A 8 5.11 17.83 -5.58
C GLN A 8 4.04 17.05 -6.36
N THR A 9 3.71 15.83 -5.95
CA THR A 9 2.79 14.96 -6.67
C THR A 9 1.65 14.48 -5.77
N HIS A 10 0.63 13.92 -6.42
CA HIS A 10 -0.58 13.42 -5.75
C HIS A 10 -0.66 11.92 -5.97
N ILE A 11 -1.10 11.20 -4.94
CA ILE A 11 -1.44 9.79 -5.09
C ILE A 11 -2.66 9.67 -6.02
N ILE A 12 -2.60 8.72 -6.95
CA ILE A 12 -3.69 8.47 -7.89
C ILE A 12 -4.46 7.21 -7.47
N GLN A 13 -3.74 6.20 -6.97
CA GLN A 13 -4.29 4.91 -6.58
C GLN A 13 -3.56 4.36 -5.36
N LEU A 14 -4.31 3.64 -4.52
CA LEU A 14 -3.82 2.89 -3.39
C LEU A 14 -4.46 1.50 -3.41
N GLY A 15 -3.64 0.45 -3.41
CA GLY A 15 -4.10 -0.93 -3.31
C GLY A 15 -3.93 -1.44 -1.89
N LEU A 16 -4.98 -2.02 -1.31
CA LEU A 16 -4.96 -2.67 0.00
C LEU A 16 -5.49 -4.09 -0.14
N SER A 17 -4.80 -5.06 0.45
CA SER A 17 -5.24 -6.45 0.52
C SER A 17 -5.18 -6.94 1.96
N LEU A 18 -6.23 -7.63 2.39
CA LEU A 18 -6.36 -8.17 3.74
C LEU A 18 -6.29 -9.69 3.68
N SER A 19 -5.54 -10.28 4.61
CA SER A 19 -5.48 -11.72 4.79
C SER A 19 -5.32 -12.06 6.27
N GLY A 20 -5.72 -13.27 6.65
CA GLY A 20 -5.40 -13.83 7.96
C GLY A 20 -3.92 -14.22 8.07
N PRO A 21 -3.45 -14.63 9.25
CA PRO A 21 -2.04 -14.92 9.52
C PRO A 21 -1.43 -16.03 8.64
N PHE A 22 -2.26 -16.86 8.00
CA PHE A 22 -1.84 -17.94 7.12
C PHE A 22 -2.10 -17.64 5.63
N GLY A 23 -2.33 -16.38 5.27
CA GLY A 23 -2.60 -15.96 3.89
C GLY A 23 -4.03 -16.27 3.42
N ASN A 24 -4.93 -16.69 4.31
CA ASN A 24 -6.33 -16.92 3.98
C ASN A 24 -7.06 -15.57 3.77
N LEU A 25 -7.74 -15.42 2.64
CA LEU A 25 -8.51 -14.21 2.36
C LEU A 25 -9.79 -14.17 3.21
N PRO A 26 -10.24 -12.98 3.65
CA PRO A 26 -11.53 -12.83 4.33
C PRO A 26 -12.66 -13.24 3.38
N VAL A 27 -13.67 -13.93 3.91
CA VAL A 27 -14.87 -14.35 3.17
C VAL A 27 -16.08 -13.69 3.84
N TYR A 28 -16.90 -12.99 3.05
CA TYR A 28 -18.18 -12.45 3.49
C TYR A 28 -19.27 -12.94 2.53
N ASP A 29 -20.34 -13.49 3.10
CA ASP A 29 -21.47 -14.06 2.35
C ASP A 29 -21.07 -15.07 1.25
N GLY A 30 -20.07 -15.91 1.55
CA GLY A 30 -19.57 -16.94 0.62
C GLY A 30 -18.67 -16.41 -0.52
N ALA A 31 -18.41 -15.10 -0.58
CA ALA A 31 -17.48 -14.49 -1.53
C ALA A 31 -16.21 -13.98 -0.83
N TYR A 32 -15.07 -14.05 -1.52
CA TYR A 32 -13.83 -13.45 -1.02
C TYR A 32 -13.97 -11.92 -0.99
N CYS A 33 -13.76 -11.33 0.19
CA CYS A 33 -13.60 -9.89 0.37
C CYS A 33 -12.22 -9.46 -0.09
N CYS A 34 -11.95 -9.56 -1.38
CA CYS A 34 -10.92 -8.73 -1.95
C CYS A 34 -11.52 -7.34 -2.15
N TRP A 35 -11.10 -6.36 -1.35
CA TRP A 35 -11.27 -4.95 -1.70
C TRP A 35 -10.24 -4.60 -2.78
N ASP A 36 -10.26 -5.39 -3.86
CA ASP A 36 -9.43 -5.17 -5.01
C ASP A 36 -10.14 -4.05 -5.78
N VAL A 37 -9.73 -2.80 -5.52
CA VAL A 37 -9.87 -1.76 -6.54
C VAL A 37 -8.90 -2.17 -7.64
N SER A 38 -9.32 -3.18 -8.40
CA SER A 38 -8.40 -4.06 -9.10
C SER A 38 -7.61 -3.26 -10.13
N ILE A 39 -6.28 -3.35 -10.04
CA ILE A 39 -5.35 -2.77 -10.99
C ILE A 39 -5.72 -3.16 -12.44
N ASP A 40 -6.35 -4.31 -12.66
CA ASP A 40 -6.79 -4.76 -13.99
C ASP A 40 -8.01 -4.02 -14.54
N VAL A 41 -8.96 -3.63 -13.68
CA VAL A 41 -10.09 -2.76 -14.09
C VAL A 41 -9.53 -1.40 -14.50
N LEU A 42 -8.57 -0.88 -13.71
CA LEU A 42 -7.94 0.42 -13.92
C LEU A 42 -7.02 0.44 -15.15
N LYS A 43 -6.31 -0.66 -15.44
CA LYS A 43 -5.46 -0.79 -16.64
C LYS A 43 -6.27 -0.97 -17.93
N ARG A 44 -7.39 -1.70 -17.88
CA ARG A 44 -8.26 -1.91 -19.07
C ARG A 44 -9.05 -0.67 -19.48
N GLN A 45 -9.37 0.20 -18.52
CA GLN A 45 -10.10 1.44 -18.80
C GLN A 45 -9.19 2.63 -19.12
N GLY A 46 -7.89 2.53 -18.78
CA GLY A 46 -7.06 3.72 -18.66
C GLY A 46 -7.55 4.56 -17.48
N ILE A 47 -6.64 5.13 -16.70
CA ILE A 47 -7.07 6.05 -15.64
C ILE A 47 -7.60 7.31 -16.32
N ASP A 48 -8.93 7.51 -16.30
CA ASP A 48 -9.50 8.79 -16.70
C ASP A 48 -9.22 9.82 -15.59
N PHE A 49 -8.16 10.60 -15.78
CA PHE A 49 -7.77 11.66 -14.85
C PHE A 49 -8.83 12.76 -14.73
N SER A 50 -9.66 12.96 -15.76
CA SER A 50 -10.74 13.95 -15.72
C SER A 50 -11.86 13.46 -14.81
N GLU A 51 -12.25 12.19 -14.96
CA GLU A 51 -13.21 11.55 -14.07
C GLU A 51 -12.67 11.48 -12.64
N ASN A 52 -11.44 11.01 -12.44
CA ASN A 52 -10.82 10.95 -11.11
C ASN A 52 -10.74 12.32 -10.42
N LYS A 53 -10.61 13.41 -11.18
CA LYS A 53 -10.66 14.76 -10.61
C LYS A 53 -12.08 15.16 -10.16
N CYS A 54 -13.11 14.64 -10.81
CA CYS A 54 -14.51 14.93 -10.51
C CYS A 54 -15.10 14.01 -9.43
N THR A 55 -14.72 12.73 -9.41
CA THR A 55 -15.34 11.68 -8.59
C THR A 55 -14.34 10.91 -7.72
N GLY A 56 -13.05 11.19 -7.84
CA GLY A 56 -12.01 10.55 -7.03
C GLY A 56 -12.11 10.91 -5.55
N ILE A 57 -11.60 10.02 -4.72
CA ILE A 57 -11.65 10.16 -3.26
C ILE A 57 -10.54 11.12 -2.81
N CYS A 58 -10.89 12.10 -1.98
CA CYS A 58 -9.91 12.94 -1.31
C CYS A 58 -9.00 12.08 -0.43
N SER A 59 -7.68 12.16 -0.64
CA SER A 59 -6.72 11.32 0.08
C SER A 59 -6.76 11.57 1.60
N ALA A 60 -6.89 12.83 2.03
CA ALA A 60 -6.99 13.17 3.45
C ALA A 60 -8.27 12.62 4.09
N ASP A 61 -9.41 12.75 3.41
CA ASP A 61 -10.70 12.19 3.89
C ASP A 61 -10.63 10.67 3.99
N PHE A 62 -9.98 10.00 3.02
CA PHE A 62 -9.76 8.56 3.07
C PHE A 62 -8.87 8.14 4.25
N ALA A 63 -7.83 8.90 4.57
CA ALA A 63 -7.01 8.67 5.75
C ALA A 63 -7.82 8.80 7.05
N GLU A 64 -8.64 9.86 7.17
CA GLU A 64 -9.51 10.07 8.32
C GLU A 64 -10.49 8.91 8.51
N GLU A 65 -11.04 8.38 7.42
CA GLU A 65 -11.89 7.19 7.44
C GLU A 65 -11.12 5.93 7.92
N LEU A 66 -9.90 5.70 7.43
CA LEU A 66 -9.06 4.58 7.89
C LEU A 66 -8.73 4.66 9.39
N GLU A 67 -8.42 5.87 9.89
CA GLU A 67 -8.22 6.13 11.32
C GLU A 67 -9.50 5.88 12.11
N ARG A 68 -10.65 6.37 11.63
CA ARG A 68 -11.96 6.19 12.27
C ARG A 68 -12.36 4.72 12.40
N TYR A 69 -12.08 3.91 11.38
CA TYR A 69 -12.33 2.47 11.41
C TYR A 69 -11.24 1.66 12.13
N GLY A 70 -10.19 2.32 12.64
CA GLY A 70 -9.13 1.70 13.44
C GLY A 70 -8.18 0.80 12.66
N LEU A 71 -8.12 0.95 11.33
CA LEU A 71 -7.17 0.21 10.49
C LEU A 71 -5.73 0.74 10.64
N VAL A 72 -5.57 1.88 11.31
CA VAL A 72 -4.31 2.58 11.59
C VAL A 72 -4.34 2.96 13.08
N GLU A 73 -3.19 2.89 13.77
CA GLU A 73 -3.02 3.18 15.21
C GLU A 73 -3.71 2.22 16.22
N LEU A 74 -4.90 1.69 15.93
CA LEU A 74 -5.77 1.00 16.90
C LEU A 74 -5.73 -0.53 16.90
N LEU A 75 -5.05 -1.16 15.93
CA LEU A 75 -4.95 -2.62 15.83
C LEU A 75 -3.49 -3.08 15.95
N PRO A 76 -2.96 -3.30 17.17
CA PRO A 76 -1.59 -3.80 17.37
C PRO A 76 -1.36 -5.19 16.76
N CYS A 77 -2.43 -5.89 16.40
CA CYS A 77 -2.41 -7.19 15.74
C CYS A 77 -2.23 -7.12 14.21
N LEU A 78 -2.33 -5.94 13.61
CA LEU A 78 -2.11 -5.80 12.16
C LEU A 78 -0.62 -5.91 11.83
N THR A 79 -0.37 -6.53 10.68
CA THR A 79 0.95 -6.66 10.08
C THR A 79 0.89 -6.09 8.68
N TRP A 80 1.76 -5.13 8.39
CA TRP A 80 1.87 -4.49 7.08
C TRP A 80 2.96 -5.19 6.29
N ALA A 81 2.57 -5.82 5.18
CA ALA A 81 3.50 -6.37 4.21
C ALA A 81 3.55 -5.45 2.98
N THR A 82 4.75 -5.03 2.61
CA THR A 82 4.98 -4.10 1.50
C THR A 82 6.11 -4.59 0.59
N PHE A 83 6.31 -3.95 -0.56
CA PHE A 83 7.41 -4.29 -1.46
C PHE A 83 8.07 -3.02 -1.99
N GLN A 84 9.31 -2.74 -1.55
CA GLN A 84 10.07 -1.53 -1.95
C GLN A 84 9.34 -0.23 -1.58
N SER A 85 8.90 -0.12 -0.34
CA SER A 85 7.79 0.76 0.05
C SER A 85 8.17 2.17 0.49
N ALA A 86 9.35 2.65 0.11
CA ALA A 86 9.82 3.98 0.49
C ALA A 86 8.90 5.09 -0.02
N TYR A 87 8.44 4.98 -1.27
CA TYR A 87 7.47 5.92 -1.84
C TYR A 87 6.06 5.70 -1.28
N ASP A 88 5.64 4.45 -1.09
CA ASP A 88 4.33 4.10 -0.53
C ASP A 88 4.13 4.77 0.83
N PHE A 89 5.09 4.59 1.76
CA PHE A 89 5.01 5.24 3.07
C PHE A 89 5.20 6.75 3.03
N GLY A 90 5.89 7.28 2.02
CA GLY A 90 5.92 8.71 1.75
C GLY A 90 4.51 9.23 1.45
N TYR A 91 3.82 8.67 0.44
CA TYR A 91 2.46 9.11 0.11
C TYR A 91 1.46 8.85 1.23
N LEU A 92 1.54 7.69 1.90
CA LEU A 92 0.68 7.39 3.03
C LEU A 92 0.91 8.37 4.18
N THR A 93 2.16 8.68 4.54
CA THR A 93 2.43 9.67 5.60
C THR A 93 1.90 11.06 5.21
N LYS A 94 2.08 11.48 3.96
CA LYS A 94 1.49 12.73 3.45
C LYS A 94 -0.04 12.70 3.57
N MET A 95 -0.66 11.57 3.23
CA MET A 95 -2.11 11.37 3.34
C MET A 95 -2.61 11.52 4.79
N PHE A 96 -2.01 10.80 5.74
CA PHE A 96 -2.39 10.81 7.16
C PHE A 96 -2.03 12.12 7.90
N THR A 97 -1.10 12.91 7.36
CA THR A 97 -0.76 14.24 7.93
C THR A 97 -1.62 15.37 7.34
N GLY A 98 -2.67 15.05 6.58
CA GLY A 98 -3.56 16.03 5.97
C GLY A 98 -2.94 16.71 4.74
N ASN A 99 -2.22 15.95 3.92
CA ASN A 99 -1.49 16.40 2.72
C ASN A 99 -0.41 17.47 2.99
N LYS A 100 0.17 17.48 4.19
CA LYS A 100 1.33 18.33 4.52
C LYS A 100 2.59 17.82 3.83
N GLU A 101 3.58 18.71 3.71
CA GLU A 101 4.91 18.31 3.25
C GLU A 101 5.53 17.28 4.20
N LEU A 102 6.27 16.33 3.64
CA LEU A 102 6.97 15.34 4.42
C LEU A 102 8.06 15.96 5.31
N PRO A 103 8.40 15.34 6.45
CA PRO A 103 9.53 15.77 7.26
C PRO A 103 10.86 15.77 6.49
N GLU A 104 11.75 16.71 6.81
CA GLU A 104 13.11 16.74 6.25
C GLU A 104 13.98 15.61 6.82
N ASP A 105 13.82 15.28 8.10
CA ASP A 105 14.55 14.18 8.75
C ASP A 105 13.84 12.84 8.52
N ILE A 106 14.61 11.88 8.01
CA ILE A 106 14.17 10.49 7.87
C ILE A 106 13.72 9.89 9.20
N LYS A 107 14.32 10.29 10.34
CA LYS A 107 13.90 9.80 11.66
C LYS A 107 12.49 10.25 12.02
N GLU A 108 12.14 11.48 11.66
CA GLU A 108 10.80 12.02 11.88
C GLU A 108 9.80 11.34 10.95
N LEU A 109 10.15 11.14 9.67
CA LEU A 109 9.33 10.35 8.75
C LEU A 109 9.09 8.93 9.28
N MET A 110 10.13 8.23 9.73
CA MET A 110 10.00 6.89 10.32
C MET A 110 9.24 6.91 11.64
N GLY A 111 9.31 8.00 12.40
CA GLY A 111 8.46 8.24 13.57
C GLY A 111 6.99 8.24 13.20
N ASN A 112 6.61 9.00 12.15
CA ASN A 112 5.24 9.03 11.64
C ASN A 112 4.80 7.65 11.14
N VAL A 113 5.63 6.95 10.37
CA VAL A 113 5.33 5.58 9.92
C VAL A 113 5.04 4.68 11.11
N LYS A 114 5.87 4.74 12.16
CA LYS A 114 5.65 3.92 13.37
C LYS A 114 4.38 4.31 14.12
N THR A 115 4.05 5.60 14.20
CA THR A 115 2.83 6.10 14.85
C THR A 115 1.58 5.55 14.16
N TYR A 116 1.52 5.65 12.83
CA TYR A 116 0.33 5.22 12.07
C TYR A 116 0.28 3.69 11.89
N PHE A 117 1.39 3.07 11.48
CA PHE A 117 1.40 1.66 11.04
C PHE A 117 1.89 0.68 12.10
N GLY A 118 2.34 1.18 13.26
CA GLY A 118 2.84 0.37 14.36
C GLY A 118 4.21 -0.27 14.08
N PRO A 119 4.62 -1.25 14.91
CA PRO A 119 5.94 -1.88 14.80
C PRO A 119 6.03 -2.98 13.74
N ASN A 120 4.88 -3.52 13.29
CA ASN A 120 4.83 -4.73 12.46
C ASN A 120 4.78 -4.37 10.97
N VAL A 121 5.85 -3.77 10.47
CA VAL A 121 6.00 -3.38 9.05
C VAL A 121 7.15 -4.17 8.42
N TYR A 122 6.85 -4.87 7.34
CA TYR A 122 7.77 -5.76 6.65
C TYR A 122 7.86 -5.39 5.17
N ASP A 123 9.02 -4.87 4.76
CA ASP A 123 9.34 -4.67 3.34
C ASP A 123 9.95 -5.95 2.79
N ILE A 124 9.18 -6.66 1.95
CA ILE A 124 9.58 -7.92 1.32
C ILE A 124 10.86 -7.75 0.50
N LYS A 125 10.99 -6.62 -0.23
CA LYS A 125 12.19 -6.33 -1.03
C LYS A 125 13.43 -6.20 -0.16
N TYR A 126 13.29 -5.65 1.05
CA TYR A 126 14.36 -5.64 2.03
C TYR A 126 14.64 -7.05 2.60
N MET A 127 13.60 -7.80 2.97
CA MET A 127 13.73 -9.15 3.53
C MET A 127 14.40 -10.14 2.57
N MET A 128 14.15 -10.02 1.27
CA MET A 128 14.79 -10.84 0.23
C MET A 128 16.32 -10.83 0.30
N LYS A 129 16.94 -9.78 0.84
CA LYS A 129 18.41 -9.73 1.03
C LYS A 129 18.93 -10.83 1.97
N PHE A 130 18.05 -11.44 2.75
CA PHE A 130 18.34 -12.49 3.72
C PHE A 130 17.74 -13.85 3.32
N CYS A 131 17.22 -13.96 2.09
CA CYS A 131 16.64 -15.20 1.57
C CYS A 131 17.40 -15.63 0.30
N ASP A 132 18.05 -16.78 0.37
CA ASP A 132 18.74 -17.34 -0.79
C ASP A 132 17.75 -17.66 -1.92
N GLY A 133 18.11 -17.28 -3.15
CA GLY A 133 17.30 -17.57 -4.34
C GLY A 133 16.23 -16.55 -4.69
N LEU A 134 15.94 -15.56 -3.82
CA LEU A 134 14.94 -14.52 -4.12
C LEU A 134 15.58 -13.24 -4.66
N PHE A 135 15.35 -12.96 -5.95
CA PHE A 135 15.89 -11.79 -6.63
C PHE A 135 14.86 -11.15 -7.57
N GLY A 136 15.17 -9.95 -8.08
CA GLY A 136 14.32 -9.28 -9.07
C GLY A 136 13.12 -8.53 -8.47
N GLY A 137 12.08 -8.32 -9.27
CA GLY A 137 10.84 -7.63 -8.88
C GLY A 137 9.81 -8.57 -8.27
N LEU A 138 8.66 -8.04 -7.86
CA LEU A 138 7.60 -8.81 -7.22
C LEU A 138 7.12 -10.00 -8.10
N ASN A 139 7.03 -9.81 -9.43
CA ASN A 139 6.69 -10.89 -10.35
C ASN A 139 7.74 -12.02 -10.33
N SER A 140 9.03 -11.68 -10.38
CA SER A 140 10.11 -12.69 -10.32
C SER A 140 10.08 -13.48 -9.01
N VAL A 141 9.73 -12.82 -7.91
CA VAL A 141 9.55 -13.48 -6.61
C VAL A 141 8.36 -14.42 -6.64
N ALA A 142 7.22 -13.99 -7.18
CA ALA A 142 6.04 -14.83 -7.33
C ALA A 142 6.33 -16.07 -8.19
N ASP A 143 7.01 -15.89 -9.34
CA ASP A 143 7.42 -16.99 -10.22
C ASP A 143 8.33 -17.99 -9.49
N THR A 144 9.31 -17.49 -8.73
CA THR A 144 10.25 -18.32 -7.96
C THR A 144 9.53 -19.13 -6.88
N LEU A 145 8.49 -18.56 -6.27
CA LEU A 145 7.68 -19.20 -5.23
C LEU A 145 6.54 -20.06 -5.80
N GLY A 146 6.36 -20.10 -7.13
CA GLY A 146 5.25 -20.82 -7.76
C GLY A 146 3.87 -20.25 -7.41
N VAL A 147 3.79 -18.94 -7.19
CA VAL A 147 2.53 -18.25 -6.85
C VAL A 147 1.90 -17.68 -8.11
N ASP A 148 0.73 -18.19 -8.45
CA ASP A 148 -0.04 -17.70 -9.60
C ASP A 148 -0.63 -16.32 -9.34
N ARG A 149 -0.60 -15.47 -10.37
CA ARG A 149 -1.26 -14.17 -10.34
C ARG A 149 -2.75 -14.35 -10.62
N VAL A 150 -3.59 -14.00 -9.64
CA VAL A 150 -5.05 -14.10 -9.78
C VAL A 150 -5.62 -12.90 -10.55
N ALA A 151 -5.02 -11.71 -10.38
CA ALA A 151 -5.25 -10.56 -11.24
C ALA A 151 -4.41 -10.75 -12.53
N GLY A 152 -5.05 -10.74 -13.70
CA GLY A 152 -4.45 -11.09 -15.00
C GLY A 152 -3.13 -10.39 -15.32
N SER A 153 -2.39 -10.91 -16.30
CA SER A 153 -1.05 -10.45 -16.68
C SER A 153 -0.99 -8.93 -16.96
N SER A 154 -0.06 -8.23 -16.31
CA SER A 154 0.25 -6.84 -16.63
C SER A 154 1.76 -6.61 -16.65
N HIS A 155 2.26 -6.19 -17.82
CA HIS A 155 3.63 -5.71 -18.05
C HIS A 155 3.93 -4.44 -17.25
#